data_AF-A0A943RIK2-F1
#
_entry.id   AF-A0A943RIK2-F1
#
_cell.length_a   1.000
_cell.length_b   1.000
_cell.length_c   1.000
_cell.angle_alpha   90.00
_cell.angle_beta   90.00
_cell.angle_gamma   90.00
#
_symmetry.space_group_name_H-M   'P 1'
#
loop_
_entity.id
_entity.type
_entity.pdbx_description
1 polymer ?
#
loop_
_entity_poly.entity_id
_entity_poly.type
_entity_poly.pdbx_seq_one_letter_code
_entity_poly.pdbx_strand_id
1 'polypeptide(L)'
;MMRAVLCNAAHPEYGEATIPFPIPEEEYGHCLELLEALEIGNAVNRDCKVQDIQEGPPILKRLEGSRVNLDELDYLAKRLDSFTDQELAQFQSAAVSYDYSDIVDLINLTFSCQEVTVITDFSDLESIGRNHYISV
;
A
#
# COMPACT_ATOMS: atom_id res chain seq x y z
N MET A 1 -9.84 5.39 -5.25
CA MET A 1 -10.06 4.56 -4.05
C MET A 1 -9.78 3.13 -4.45
N MET A 2 -8.79 2.51 -3.83
CA MET A 2 -8.40 1.12 -4.11
C MET A 2 -9.43 0.18 -3.51
N ARG A 3 -9.58 -1.03 -4.07
CA ARG A 3 -10.33 -2.13 -3.41
C ARG A 3 -9.47 -3.37 -3.40
N ALA A 4 -9.49 -4.13 -2.31
CA ALA A 4 -8.86 -5.44 -2.26
C ALA A 4 -9.92 -6.52 -2.11
N VAL A 5 -9.79 -7.59 -2.90
CA VAL A 5 -10.55 -8.82 -2.73
C VAL A 5 -9.75 -9.72 -1.80
N LEU A 6 -10.31 -10.03 -0.64
CA LEU A 6 -9.66 -10.77 0.43
C LEU A 6 -10.39 -12.10 0.66
N CYS A 7 -9.64 -13.16 0.91
CA CYS A 7 -10.21 -14.46 1.25
C CYS A 7 -9.42 -15.14 2.37
N ASN A 8 -10.02 -16.18 2.94
CA ASN A 8 -9.30 -17.09 3.82
C ASN A 8 -8.37 -18.00 3.00
N ALA A 9 -7.08 -17.99 3.32
CA ALA A 9 -6.08 -18.78 2.60
C ALA A 9 -6.21 -20.30 2.84
N ALA A 10 -6.71 -20.69 4.02
CA ALA A 10 -6.89 -22.09 4.42
C ALA A 10 -8.26 -22.63 4.00
N HIS A 11 -9.26 -21.75 3.90
CA HIS A 11 -10.64 -22.08 3.55
C HIS A 11 -11.17 -21.21 2.40
N PRO A 12 -10.67 -21.37 1.15
CA PRO A 12 -11.16 -20.60 0.01
C PRO A 12 -12.66 -20.75 -0.26
N GLU A 13 -13.25 -21.87 0.18
CA GLU A 13 -14.68 -22.17 0.08
C GLU A 13 -15.58 -21.24 0.90
N TYR A 14 -15.02 -20.49 1.86
CA TYR A 14 -15.78 -19.51 2.64
C TYR A 14 -16.15 -18.27 1.83
N GLY A 15 -15.53 -18.10 0.64
CA GLY A 15 -15.79 -16.99 -0.26
C GLY A 15 -14.80 -15.86 -0.09
N GLU A 16 -15.19 -14.68 -0.58
CA GLU A 16 -14.34 -13.51 -0.68
C GLU A 16 -15.09 -12.26 -0.21
N ALA A 17 -14.35 -11.32 0.39
CA ALA A 17 -14.84 -10.00 0.75
C ALA A 17 -14.11 -8.94 -0.08
N THR A 18 -14.84 -7.97 -0.62
CA THR A 18 -14.23 -6.82 -1.32
C THR A 18 -14.24 -5.62 -0.41
N ILE A 19 -13.06 -5.22 0.08
CA ILE A 19 -12.90 -4.12 1.03
C ILE A 19 -12.36 -2.88 0.31
N PRO A 20 -13.02 -1.71 0.43
CA PRO A 20 -12.50 -0.44 -0.09
C PRO A 20 -11.39 0.11 0.81
N PHE A 21 -10.39 0.73 0.21
CA PHE A 21 -9.26 1.35 0.90
C PHE A 21 -8.93 2.74 0.32
N PRO A 22 -8.51 3.71 1.16
CA PRO A 22 -8.43 3.62 2.62
C PRO A 22 -9.84 3.48 3.25
N ILE A 23 -9.94 2.75 4.36
CA ILE A 23 -11.20 2.47 5.06
C ILE A 23 -11.56 3.72 5.89
N PRO A 24 -12.75 4.32 5.67
CA PRO A 24 -13.29 5.35 6.55
C PRO A 24 -13.47 4.81 7.98
N GLU A 25 -13.23 5.64 9.00
CA GLU A 25 -13.27 5.21 10.40
C GLU A 25 -14.64 4.62 10.78
N GLU A 26 -15.72 5.20 10.25
CA GLU A 26 -17.10 4.76 10.44
C GLU A 26 -17.41 3.41 9.78
N GLU A 27 -16.69 3.02 8.74
CA GLU A 27 -16.89 1.76 7.99
C GLU A 27 -15.98 0.62 8.48
N TYR A 28 -15.01 0.93 9.35
CA TYR A 28 -14.02 -0.05 9.80
C TYR A 28 -14.67 -1.24 10.53
N GLY A 29 -15.67 -0.97 11.39
CA GLY A 29 -16.43 -2.02 12.07
C GLY A 29 -17.15 -2.94 11.10
N HIS A 30 -17.77 -2.38 10.06
CA HIS A 30 -18.45 -3.17 9.02
C HIS A 30 -17.47 -4.02 8.21
N CYS A 31 -16.29 -3.49 7.88
CA CYS A 31 -15.25 -4.26 7.20
C CYS A 31 -14.77 -5.45 8.03
N LEU A 32 -14.61 -5.28 9.35
CA LEU A 32 -14.27 -6.38 10.25
C LEU A 32 -15.36 -7.46 10.29
N GLU A 33 -16.65 -7.08 10.35
CA GLU A 33 -17.75 -8.05 10.34
C GLU A 33 -17.76 -8.91 9.06
N LEU A 34 -17.47 -8.30 7.90
CA LEU A 34 -17.36 -9.03 6.63
C LEU A 34 -16.20 -10.04 6.62
N LEU A 35 -15.06 -9.67 7.23
CA LEU A 35 -13.89 -10.52 7.32
C LEU A 35 -14.06 -11.63 8.37
N GLU A 36 -14.74 -11.33 9.49
CA GLU A 36 -15.05 -12.32 10.53
C GLU A 36 -15.93 -13.44 9.99
N ALA A 37 -16.88 -13.13 9.11
CA ALA A 37 -17.69 -14.14 8.41
C ALA A 37 -16.88 -15.13 7.56
N LEU A 38 -15.64 -14.76 7.20
CA LEU A 38 -14.67 -15.59 6.47
C LEU A 38 -13.59 -16.19 7.39
N GLU A 39 -13.73 -16.02 8.71
CA GLU A 39 -12.75 -16.42 9.72
C GLU A 39 -11.35 -15.78 9.51
N ILE A 40 -11.31 -14.52 9.09
CA ILE A 40 -10.08 -13.69 8.93
C ILE A 40 -10.29 -12.30 9.54
N GLY A 41 -9.29 -11.42 9.46
CA GLY A 41 -9.37 -10.05 9.99
C GLY A 41 -8.72 -9.89 11.36
N ASN A 42 -7.82 -10.80 11.74
CA ASN A 42 -7.04 -10.68 12.96
C ASN A 42 -6.13 -9.45 12.90
N ALA A 43 -6.12 -8.64 13.96
CA ALA A 43 -5.30 -7.42 14.04
C ALA A 43 -3.78 -7.68 14.02
N VAL A 44 -3.34 -8.90 14.35
CA VAL A 44 -1.91 -9.25 14.46
C VAL A 44 -1.50 -10.23 13.36
N ASN A 45 -2.32 -11.25 13.12
CA ASN A 45 -1.99 -12.31 12.17
C ASN A 45 -2.32 -11.87 10.74
N ARG A 46 -1.42 -12.19 9.81
CA ARG A 46 -1.68 -12.04 8.37
C ARG A 46 -2.53 -13.19 7.86
N ASP A 47 -3.82 -13.14 8.16
CA ASP A 47 -4.80 -14.17 7.80
C ASP A 47 -5.60 -13.84 6.53
N CYS A 48 -5.62 -12.58 6.09
CA CYS A 48 -6.22 -12.17 4.83
C CYS A 48 -5.28 -12.49 3.65
N LYS A 49 -5.69 -13.41 2.76
CA LYS A 49 -5.02 -13.57 1.47
C LYS A 49 -5.58 -12.57 0.47
N VAL A 50 -4.71 -11.82 -0.18
CA VAL A 50 -5.08 -10.91 -1.27
C VAL A 50 -5.34 -11.75 -2.53
N GLN A 51 -6.56 -11.71 -3.05
CA GLN A 51 -6.91 -12.36 -4.32
C GLN A 51 -6.77 -11.42 -5.50
N ASP A 52 -7.17 -10.16 -5.31
CA ASP A 52 -7.13 -9.14 -6.36
C ASP A 52 -6.99 -7.76 -5.73
N ILE A 53 -6.28 -6.86 -6.42
CA ILE A 53 -6.25 -5.43 -6.13
C ILE A 53 -6.89 -4.68 -7.31
N GLN A 54 -7.94 -3.92 -7.04
CA GLN A 54 -8.71 -3.17 -8.03
C GLN A 54 -8.51 -1.68 -7.83
N GLU A 55 -8.43 -0.93 -8.94
CA GLU A 55 -8.40 0.54 -8.94
C GLU A 55 -7.23 1.19 -8.16
N GLY A 56 -6.25 0.38 -7.73
CA GLY A 56 -5.04 0.82 -7.04
C GLY A 56 -3.83 0.96 -7.96
N PRO A 57 -2.71 1.52 -7.46
CA PRO A 57 -1.45 1.60 -8.19
C PRO A 57 -1.02 0.20 -8.68
N PRO A 58 -0.66 0.04 -9.98
CA PRO A 58 -0.29 -1.25 -10.55
C PRO A 58 0.76 -2.06 -9.76
N ILE A 59 1.67 -1.39 -9.06
CA ILE A 59 2.67 -2.07 -8.22
C ILE A 59 2.04 -2.94 -7.12
N LEU A 60 0.87 -2.55 -6.60
CA LEU A 60 0.18 -3.29 -5.54
C LEU A 60 -0.37 -4.63 -6.02
N LYS A 61 -0.46 -4.85 -7.34
CA LYS A 61 -0.75 -6.18 -7.91
C LYS A 61 0.26 -7.25 -7.47
N ARG A 62 1.49 -6.85 -7.08
CA ARG A 62 2.49 -7.76 -6.53
C ARG A 62 2.07 -8.39 -5.19
N LEU A 63 1.10 -7.79 -4.50
CA LEU A 63 0.53 -8.35 -3.27
C LEU A 63 -0.46 -9.48 -3.54
N GLU A 64 -0.93 -9.70 -4.77
CA GLU A 64 -1.82 -10.81 -5.09
C GLU A 64 -1.18 -12.16 -4.72
N GLY A 65 -1.92 -13.00 -4.01
CA GLY A 65 -1.46 -14.25 -3.45
C GLY A 65 -0.73 -14.13 -2.10
N SER A 66 -0.31 -12.93 -1.70
CA SER A 66 0.31 -12.68 -0.41
C SER A 66 -0.72 -12.70 0.73
N ARG A 67 -0.21 -12.92 1.95
CA ARG A 67 -1.01 -12.79 3.18
C ARG A 67 -0.65 -11.48 3.87
N VAL A 68 -1.67 -10.76 4.32
CA VAL A 68 -1.60 -9.47 5.00
C VAL A 68 -2.63 -9.44 6.12
N ASN A 69 -2.55 -8.47 7.02
CA ASN A 69 -3.69 -8.11 7.86
C ASN A 69 -4.39 -6.85 7.32
N LEU A 70 -5.58 -6.54 7.85
CA LEU A 70 -6.38 -5.41 7.39
C LEU A 70 -5.68 -4.07 7.60
N ASP A 71 -5.05 -3.89 8.77
CA ASP A 71 -4.38 -2.65 9.17
C ASP A 71 -3.18 -2.32 8.29
N GLU A 72 -2.40 -3.30 7.86
CA GLU A 72 -1.25 -3.11 6.98
C GLU A 72 -1.68 -2.59 5.61
N LEU A 73 -2.72 -3.19 5.03
CA LEU A 73 -3.28 -2.72 3.75
C LEU A 73 -3.90 -1.33 3.89
N ASP A 74 -4.66 -1.09 4.95
CA ASP A 74 -5.29 0.21 5.19
C ASP A 74 -4.26 1.31 5.44
N TYR A 75 -3.21 1.00 6.20
CA TYR A 75 -2.09 1.90 6.43
C TYR A 75 -1.38 2.26 5.11
N LEU A 76 -1.03 1.26 4.31
CA LEU A 76 -0.40 1.48 3.01
C LEU A 76 -1.30 2.35 2.11
N ALA A 77 -2.59 2.05 2.06
CA ALA A 77 -3.55 2.83 1.28
C ALA A 77 -3.62 4.29 1.73
N LYS A 78 -3.74 4.54 3.05
CA LYS A 78 -3.75 5.89 3.63
C LYS A 78 -2.47 6.66 3.31
N ARG A 79 -1.32 5.99 3.33
CA ARG A 79 -0.04 6.60 2.91
C ARG A 79 -0.06 7.00 1.45
N LEU A 80 -0.45 6.09 0.56
CA LEU A 80 -0.48 6.35 -0.87
C LEU A 80 -1.54 7.38 -1.26
N ASP A 81 -2.64 7.51 -0.52
CA ASP A 81 -3.67 8.53 -0.75
C ASP A 81 -3.15 9.96 -0.51
N SER A 82 -2.09 10.10 0.29
CA SER A 82 -1.41 11.39 0.51
C SER A 82 -0.38 11.75 -0.57
N PHE A 83 -0.05 10.82 -1.47
CA PHE A 83 0.99 11.04 -2.48
C PHE A 83 0.46 11.89 -3.63
N THR A 84 1.31 12.78 -4.13
CA THR A 84 1.17 13.37 -5.45
C THR A 84 1.39 12.31 -6.54
N ASP A 85 0.93 12.57 -7.76
CA ASP A 85 1.17 11.70 -8.91
C ASP A 85 2.67 11.42 -9.14
N GLN A 86 3.53 12.42 -8.86
CA GLN A 86 4.97 12.29 -8.99
C GLN A 86 5.55 11.34 -7.93
N GLU A 87 5.19 11.50 -6.66
CA GLU A 87 5.63 10.61 -5.58
C GLU A 87 5.15 9.18 -5.81
N LEU A 88 3.91 9.01 -6.32
CA LEU A 88 3.38 7.70 -6.67
C LEU A 88 4.14 7.05 -7.83
N ALA A 89 4.52 7.82 -8.86
CA ALA A 89 5.35 7.31 -9.95
C ALA A 89 6.73 6.84 -9.46
N GLN A 90 7.32 7.56 -8.50
CA GLN A 90 8.60 7.21 -7.91
C GLN A 90 8.54 6.00 -7.01
N PHE A 91 7.52 5.92 -6.16
CA PHE A 91 7.23 4.76 -5.34
C PHE A 91 7.15 3.50 -6.19
N GLN A 92 6.38 3.54 -7.27
CA GLN A 92 6.26 2.42 -8.20
C GLN A 92 7.59 2.07 -8.87
N SER A 93 8.34 3.07 -9.32
CA SER A 93 9.64 2.86 -9.97
C SER A 93 10.67 2.25 -9.01
N ALA A 94 10.72 2.74 -7.77
CA ALA A 94 11.61 2.26 -6.74
C ALA A 94 11.26 0.84 -6.30
N ALA A 95 9.97 0.54 -6.11
CA ALA A 95 9.51 -0.80 -5.77
C ALA A 95 9.90 -1.82 -6.86
N VAL A 96 9.80 -1.45 -8.14
CA VAL A 96 10.30 -2.29 -9.24
C VAL A 96 11.82 -2.44 -9.19
N SER A 97 12.55 -1.34 -8.97
CA SER A 97 14.02 -1.36 -8.96
C SER A 97 14.62 -2.18 -7.82
N TYR A 98 13.97 -2.20 -6.65
CA TYR A 98 14.40 -2.99 -5.49
C TYR A 98 13.77 -4.38 -5.44
N ASP A 99 12.90 -4.70 -6.42
CA ASP A 99 12.11 -5.92 -6.48
C ASP A 99 11.25 -6.18 -5.22
N TYR A 100 10.72 -5.11 -4.63
CA TYR A 100 9.81 -5.22 -3.50
C TYR A 100 8.46 -5.80 -3.95
N SER A 101 7.96 -6.74 -3.16
CA SER A 101 6.71 -7.45 -3.44
C SER A 101 5.86 -7.77 -2.21
N ASP A 102 6.39 -7.66 -0.99
CA ASP A 102 5.60 -7.85 0.22
C ASP A 102 5.14 -6.52 0.84
N ILE A 103 4.13 -6.62 1.69
CA ILE A 103 3.46 -5.46 2.28
C ILE A 103 4.37 -4.61 3.16
N VAL A 104 5.36 -5.22 3.84
CA VAL A 104 6.26 -4.49 4.74
C VAL A 104 7.24 -3.66 3.95
N ASP A 105 7.82 -4.25 2.91
CA ASP A 105 8.75 -3.56 2.02
C ASP A 105 8.06 -2.37 1.33
N LEU A 106 6.83 -2.57 0.85
CA LEU A 106 6.02 -1.50 0.27
C LEU A 106 5.67 -0.41 1.30
N ILE A 107 5.26 -0.77 2.52
CA ILE A 107 5.01 0.21 3.59
C ILE A 107 6.29 1.00 3.90
N ASN A 108 7.41 0.32 4.09
CA ASN A 108 8.70 0.95 4.38
C ASN A 108 9.11 1.93 3.26
N LEU A 109 8.91 1.55 2.00
CA LEU A 109 9.22 2.41 0.87
C LEU A 109 8.41 3.71 0.87
N THR A 110 7.19 3.72 1.42
CA THR A 110 6.40 4.98 1.51
C THR A 110 7.07 6.05 2.38
N PHE A 111 7.86 5.65 3.39
CA PHE A 111 8.59 6.61 4.23
C PHE A 111 9.75 7.25 3.47
N SER A 112 10.46 6.46 2.65
CA SER A 112 11.56 6.95 1.83
C SER A 112 11.10 7.96 0.79
N CYS A 113 9.85 7.92 0.33
CA CYS A 113 9.32 8.89 -0.63
C CYS A 113 8.94 10.24 0.00
N GLN A 114 8.68 10.30 1.31
CA GLN A 114 8.38 11.57 2.01
C GLN A 114 9.62 12.31 2.54
N GLU A 115 10.79 11.64 2.58
CA GLU A 115 12.06 12.24 3.02
C GLU A 115 13.03 12.55 1.86
N VAL A 116 12.66 12.32 0.60
CA VAL A 116 13.56 12.50 -0.54
C VAL A 116 13.17 13.72 -1.37
N THR A 117 14.03 14.73 -1.38
CA THR A 117 13.96 15.83 -2.35
C THR A 117 14.11 15.26 -3.75
N VAL A 118 13.01 15.23 -4.49
CA VAL A 118 13.05 14.85 -5.90
C VAL A 118 13.62 15.98 -6.71
N ILE A 119 14.76 15.72 -7.33
CA ILE A 119 15.31 16.58 -8.38
C ILE A 119 14.79 16.02 -9.71
N THR A 120 13.76 16.65 -10.27
CA THR A 120 13.21 16.30 -11.59
C THR A 120 13.90 17.04 -12.74
N ASP A 121 14.77 18.01 -12.45
CA ASP A 121 15.47 18.81 -13.44
C ASP A 121 16.99 18.75 -13.23
N PHE A 122 17.69 18.01 -14.09
CA PHE A 122 19.15 17.91 -14.08
C PHE A 122 19.85 19.01 -14.89
N SER A 123 19.09 20.01 -15.39
CA SER A 123 19.65 21.08 -16.23
C SER A 123 20.63 21.98 -15.48
N ASP A 124 20.51 22.06 -14.14
CA ASP A 124 21.34 22.93 -13.31
C ASP A 124 21.69 22.30 -11.94
N LEU A 125 22.80 21.57 -11.93
CA LEU A 125 23.38 20.92 -10.75
C LEU A 125 23.81 21.91 -9.64
N GLU A 126 24.04 23.20 -9.95
CA GLU A 126 24.48 24.20 -8.97
C GLU A 126 23.30 24.69 -8.10
N SER A 127 22.13 24.87 -8.72
CA SER A 127 20.88 25.22 -8.03
C SER A 127 20.39 24.10 -7.12
N ILE A 128 20.54 22.85 -7.57
CA ILE A 128 20.24 21.63 -6.79
C ILE A 128 21.05 21.58 -5.49
N GLY A 129 22.36 21.85 -5.56
CA GLY A 129 23.26 21.81 -4.41
C GLY A 129 22.88 22.80 -3.30
N ARG A 130 22.26 23.93 -3.65
CA ARG A 130 21.81 24.94 -2.67
C ARG A 130 20.52 24.56 -1.95
N ASN A 131 19.57 23.92 -2.63
CA ASN A 131 18.32 23.47 -2.00
C ASN A 131 18.55 22.30 -1.02
N HIS A 132 19.55 21.46 -1.30
CA HIS A 132 19.93 20.38 -0.38
C HIS A 132 20.58 20.91 0.91
N TYR A 133 21.35 22.01 0.84
CA TYR A 133 22.04 22.59 2.02
C TYR A 133 21.11 23.31 3.02
N ILE A 134 19.92 23.74 2.61
CA ILE A 134 18.97 24.45 3.49
C ILE A 134 18.00 23.48 4.19
N SER A 135 18.03 22.20 3.82
CA SER A 135 17.11 21.16 4.34
C SER A 135 17.76 20.20 5.34
N VAL A 136 18.98 20.50 5.83
CA VAL A 136 19.71 19.72 6.85
C VAL A 136 19.91 20.55 8.10
#